data_AF-A0A7W7VHX6-F1
#
_entry.id   AF-A0A7W7VHX6-F1
#
_cell.length_a   1.000
_cell.length_b   1.000
_cell.length_c   1.000
_cell.angle_alpha   90.00
_cell.angle_beta   90.00
_cell.angle_gamma   90.00
#
_symmetry.space_group_name_H-M   'P 1'
#
loop_
_entity.id
_entity.type
_entity.pdbx_description
1 polymer ?
#
loop_
_entity_poly.entity_id
_entity_poly.type
_entity_poly.pdbx_seq_one_letter_code
_entity_poly.pdbx_strand_id
1 'polypeptide(L)'
;MSLVRLEEPAPGVRLLRLDDPGRRNAISPALRDDLCAAVDAVAADGDARALVLTGNGTAFCAGADLTATFGDPGLPVHVLRDRLRATYDSFLRVRRLPIPTIAAVQGAAVGAGANLALCCDLRIAGPRARFGITFTRLGLHPGGGCTAFLVDALGPQRALAVLLDGATLSAAEAEAAGLVLAGRRRPARCRARHRHPVRRARSGARRGCQTDRRDRRGRGVRRGARFRGVGTGVLGHETRCRHGDRGFAESHLIDFGVEFETCFRRQIR
;
A
#
# COMPACT_ATOMS: atom_id res chain seq x y z
N MET A 1 25.11 0.26 7.58
CA MET A 1 24.55 0.48 6.23
C MET A 1 23.03 0.49 6.38
N SER A 2 22.33 1.42 5.74
CA SER A 2 20.86 1.48 5.79
C SER A 2 20.26 0.23 5.16
N LEU A 3 19.30 -0.39 5.84
CA LEU A 3 18.52 -1.55 5.37
C LEU A 3 17.26 -1.12 4.60
N VAL A 4 17.10 0.19 4.38
CA VAL A 4 16.04 0.77 3.53
C VAL A 4 16.64 1.77 2.57
N ARG A 5 16.23 1.72 1.30
CA ARG A 5 16.59 2.70 0.27
C ARG A 5 15.38 3.50 -0.14
N LEU A 6 15.57 4.81 -0.32
CA LEU A 6 14.54 5.73 -0.81
C LEU A 6 15.03 6.38 -2.11
N GLU A 7 14.25 6.23 -3.18
CA GLU A 7 14.55 6.71 -4.52
C GLU A 7 13.39 7.55 -5.08
N GLU A 8 13.65 8.36 -6.11
CA GLU A 8 12.62 9.08 -6.87
C GLU A 8 12.67 8.66 -8.35
N PRO A 9 11.94 7.60 -8.74
CA PRO A 9 11.95 7.14 -10.13
C PRO A 9 11.22 8.07 -11.10
N ALA A 10 10.36 8.96 -10.58
CA ALA A 10 9.64 9.97 -11.35
C ALA A 10 9.25 11.14 -10.42
N PRO A 11 9.03 12.36 -10.93
CA PRO A 11 8.70 13.52 -10.11
C PRO A 11 7.53 13.29 -9.15
N GLY A 12 7.81 13.44 -7.85
CA GLY A 12 6.85 13.24 -6.77
C GLY A 12 6.48 11.78 -6.49
N VAL A 13 7.13 10.79 -7.10
CA VAL A 13 6.96 9.38 -6.76
C VAL A 13 8.14 8.96 -5.90
N ARG A 14 7.87 8.51 -4.68
CA ARG A 14 8.90 7.94 -3.79
C ARG A 14 8.87 6.43 -3.89
N LEU A 15 10.02 5.81 -4.11
CA LEU A 15 10.21 4.37 -4.12
C LEU A 15 11.01 3.96 -2.89
N LEU A 16 10.36 3.27 -1.95
CA LEU A 16 10.97 2.72 -0.76
C LEU A 16 11.22 1.23 -0.96
N ARG A 17 12.50 0.83 -0.85
CA ARG A 17 12.94 -0.56 -0.95
C ARG A 17 13.44 -1.05 0.39
N LEU A 18 12.89 -2.16 0.88
CA LEU A 18 13.53 -2.94 1.93
C LEU A 18 14.75 -3.64 1.33
N ASP A 19 15.90 -3.53 1.99
CA ASP A 19 17.20 -3.93 1.44
C ASP A 19 18.01 -4.78 2.43
N ASP A 20 17.37 -5.83 2.94
CA ASP A 20 18.00 -6.92 3.69
C ASP A 20 17.70 -8.28 3.03
N PRO A 21 18.15 -8.49 1.77
CA PRO A 21 17.81 -9.68 1.00
C PRO A 21 18.31 -10.98 1.64
N GLY A 22 19.45 -10.93 2.36
CA GLY A 22 20.02 -12.07 3.08
C GLY A 22 19.09 -12.62 4.17
N ARG A 23 18.29 -11.74 4.79
CA ARG A 23 17.26 -12.12 5.77
C ARG A 23 15.85 -12.05 5.21
N ARG A 24 15.71 -12.00 3.88
CA ARG A 24 14.42 -11.89 3.16
C ARG A 24 13.59 -10.68 3.64
N ASN A 25 14.26 -9.57 3.93
CA ASN A 25 13.67 -8.33 4.42
C ASN A 25 12.84 -8.54 5.70
N ALA A 26 13.30 -9.41 6.60
CA ALA A 26 12.67 -9.56 7.92
C ALA A 26 12.81 -8.26 8.73
N ILE A 27 11.72 -7.85 9.39
CA ILE A 27 11.65 -6.64 10.22
C ILE A 27 12.39 -6.89 11.54
N SER A 28 13.72 -6.76 11.46
CA SER A 28 14.60 -6.65 12.61
C SER A 28 14.50 -5.26 13.25
N PRO A 29 15.02 -5.04 14.47
CA PRO A 29 15.04 -3.70 15.08
C PRO A 29 15.72 -2.65 14.19
N ALA A 30 16.83 -3.00 13.53
CA ALA A 30 17.52 -2.10 12.62
C ALA A 30 16.68 -1.75 11.38
N LEU A 31 16.10 -2.74 10.71
CA LEU A 31 15.26 -2.49 9.53
C LEU A 31 13.98 -1.73 9.91
N ARG A 32 13.41 -2.01 11.08
CA ARG A 32 12.28 -1.26 11.65
C ARG A 32 12.63 0.23 11.78
N ASP A 33 13.78 0.54 12.36
CA ASP A 33 14.20 1.92 12.61
C ASP A 33 14.47 2.67 11.30
N ASP A 34 15.15 2.03 10.35
CA ASP A 34 15.37 2.58 9.00
C ASP A 34 14.05 2.78 8.23
N LEU A 35 13.10 1.85 8.36
CA LEU A 35 11.77 1.98 7.75
C LEU A 35 10.99 3.15 8.35
N CYS A 36 11.00 3.31 9.68
CA CYS A 36 10.37 4.44 10.34
C CYS A 36 10.96 5.76 9.84
N ALA A 37 12.30 5.88 9.83
CA ALA A 37 12.99 7.07 9.36
C ALA A 37 12.66 7.42 7.89
N ALA A 38 12.66 6.41 7.01
CA ALA A 38 12.33 6.61 5.60
C ALA A 38 10.87 7.04 5.39
N VAL A 39 9.93 6.48 6.16
CA VAL A 39 8.51 6.87 6.08
C VAL A 39 8.30 8.28 6.62
N ASP A 40 8.99 8.66 7.70
CA ASP A 40 8.92 10.01 8.27
C ASP A 40 9.52 11.04 7.30
N ALA A 41 10.60 10.70 6.59
CA ALA A 41 11.15 11.53 5.53
C ALA A 41 10.12 11.75 4.39
N VAL A 42 9.44 10.69 3.96
CA VAL A 42 8.36 10.79 2.96
C VAL A 42 7.18 11.62 3.47
N ALA A 43 6.87 11.56 4.76
CA ALA A 43 5.80 12.35 5.37
C ALA A 43 6.12 13.86 5.40
N ALA A 44 7.40 14.20 5.63
CA ALA A 44 7.90 15.57 5.64
C ALA A 44 8.12 16.16 4.23
N ASP A 45 8.15 15.32 3.21
CA ASP A 45 8.41 15.71 1.83
C ASP A 45 7.19 16.37 1.16
N GLY A 46 7.26 17.69 0.97
CA GLY A 46 6.24 18.50 0.31
C GLY A 46 6.00 18.13 -1.16
N ASP A 47 6.96 17.48 -1.83
CA ASP A 47 6.91 17.09 -3.24
C ASP A 47 6.49 15.64 -3.46
N ALA A 48 6.50 14.79 -2.42
CA ALA A 48 5.97 13.45 -2.47
C ALA A 48 4.45 13.42 -2.75
N ARG A 49 4.05 12.86 -3.91
CA ARG A 49 2.66 12.69 -4.37
C ARG A 49 2.17 11.25 -4.19
N ALA A 50 3.06 10.26 -4.19
CA ALA A 50 2.77 8.86 -3.91
C ALA A 50 4.00 8.12 -3.37
N LEU A 51 3.77 7.05 -2.61
CA LEU A 51 4.80 6.12 -2.16
C LEU A 51 4.57 4.74 -2.77
N VAL A 52 5.60 4.18 -3.40
CA VAL A 52 5.68 2.78 -3.82
C VAL A 52 6.62 2.06 -2.87
N LEU A 53 6.16 0.96 -2.28
CA LEU A 53 6.93 0.15 -1.35
C LEU A 53 7.16 -1.24 -1.94
N THR A 54 8.41 -1.71 -1.93
CA THR A 54 8.80 -3.03 -2.44
C THR A 54 10.01 -3.58 -1.65
N GLY A 55 10.42 -4.82 -1.93
CA GLY A 55 11.61 -5.42 -1.34
C GLY A 55 12.70 -5.69 -2.39
N ASN A 56 13.96 -5.76 -1.96
CA ASN A 56 15.06 -6.28 -2.76
C ASN A 56 15.23 -7.79 -2.53
N GLY A 57 15.74 -8.48 -3.54
CA GLY A 57 15.91 -9.94 -3.53
C GLY A 57 14.60 -10.70 -3.79
N THR A 58 14.52 -11.91 -3.23
CA THR A 58 13.46 -12.90 -3.56
C THR A 58 12.16 -12.70 -2.77
N ALA A 59 12.15 -11.84 -1.76
CA ALA A 59 11.01 -11.61 -0.88
C ALA A 59 10.65 -10.12 -0.83
N PHE A 60 9.35 -9.84 -0.69
CA PHE A 60 8.90 -8.51 -0.31
C PHE A 60 9.30 -8.25 1.15
N CYS A 61 8.80 -9.07 2.06
CA CYS A 61 9.13 -9.02 3.49
C CYS A 61 8.70 -10.33 4.17
N ALA A 62 9.65 -11.02 4.80
CA ALA A 62 9.39 -12.30 5.48
C ALA A 62 8.66 -12.18 6.83
N GLY A 63 8.37 -10.97 7.30
CA GLY A 63 7.69 -10.74 8.57
C GLY A 63 8.60 -10.21 9.66
N ALA A 64 8.16 -10.33 10.91
CA ALA A 64 8.97 -9.91 12.05
C ALA A 64 10.13 -10.88 12.25
N ASP A 65 11.26 -10.36 12.73
CA ASP A 65 12.35 -11.19 13.21
C ASP A 65 11.91 -11.95 14.47
N LEU A 66 11.59 -13.24 14.32
CA LEU A 66 11.07 -14.08 15.39
C LEU A 66 12.09 -14.28 16.51
N THR A 67 13.39 -14.35 16.19
CA THR A 67 14.44 -14.49 17.20
C THR A 67 14.55 -13.21 18.02
N ALA A 68 14.54 -12.03 17.38
CA ALA A 68 14.55 -10.77 18.11
C ALA A 68 13.26 -10.53 18.93
N THR A 69 12.12 -11.07 18.48
CA THR A 69 10.81 -10.86 19.12
C THR A 69 10.55 -11.85 20.25
N PHE A 70 10.80 -13.14 20.03
CA PHE A 70 10.40 -14.25 20.90
C PHE A 70 11.56 -15.14 21.36
N GLY A 71 12.81 -14.79 21.04
CA GLY A 71 13.99 -15.61 21.39
C GLY A 71 14.33 -15.66 22.88
N ASP A 72 13.65 -14.88 23.72
CA ASP A 72 13.79 -14.90 25.18
C ASP A 72 12.44 -15.26 25.82
N PRO A 73 12.24 -16.54 26.22
CA PRO A 73 11.01 -16.99 26.87
C PRO A 73 10.79 -16.40 28.27
N GLY A 74 11.84 -15.91 28.93
CA GLY A 74 11.78 -15.31 30.27
C GLY A 74 11.41 -13.83 30.25
N LEU A 75 11.27 -13.24 29.06
CA LEU A 75 11.04 -11.82 28.90
C LEU A 75 9.71 -11.39 29.54
N PRO A 76 9.69 -10.35 30.39
CA PRO A 76 8.45 -9.85 30.96
C PRO A 76 7.44 -9.44 29.88
N VAL A 77 6.16 -9.77 30.10
CA VAL A 77 5.08 -9.54 29.12
C VAL A 77 5.01 -8.09 28.64
N HIS A 78 5.28 -7.11 29.51
CA HIS A 78 5.27 -5.69 29.14
C HIS A 78 6.39 -5.36 28.14
N VAL A 79 7.58 -5.92 28.31
CA VAL A 79 8.70 -5.71 27.37
C VAL A 79 8.40 -6.36 26.03
N LEU A 80 7.86 -7.58 26.01
CA LEU A 80 7.43 -8.24 24.77
C LEU A 80 6.37 -7.39 24.04
N ARG A 81 5.40 -6.86 24.79
CA ARG A 81 4.35 -5.98 24.26
C ARG A 81 4.94 -4.74 23.62
N ASP A 82 5.93 -4.10 24.24
CA ASP A 82 6.56 -2.89 23.71
C ASP A 82 7.41 -3.18 22.47
N ARG A 83 8.10 -4.33 22.42
CA ARG A 83 8.77 -4.82 21.19
C ARG A 83 7.78 -4.99 20.04
N LEU A 84 6.66 -5.67 20.30
CA LEU A 84 5.60 -5.87 19.30
C LEU A 84 5.00 -4.54 18.84
N ARG A 85 4.72 -3.61 19.75
CA ARG A 85 4.21 -2.27 19.43
C ARG A 85 5.17 -1.50 18.54
N ALA A 86 6.47 -1.54 18.82
CA ALA A 86 7.47 -0.89 17.98
C ALA A 86 7.50 -1.48 16.57
N THR A 87 7.44 -2.81 16.43
CA THR A 87 7.31 -3.47 15.12
C THR A 87 6.01 -3.10 14.42
N TYR A 88 4.90 -2.94 15.15
CA TYR A 88 3.63 -2.54 14.55
C TYR A 88 3.64 -1.09 14.07
N ASP A 89 4.25 -0.20 14.82
CA ASP A 89 4.33 1.22 14.46
C ASP A 89 5.07 1.42 13.12
N SER A 90 6.10 0.63 12.81
CA SER A 90 6.88 0.79 11.57
C SER A 90 6.05 0.64 10.30
N PHE A 91 5.11 -0.32 10.25
CA PHE A 91 4.22 -0.47 9.10
C PHE A 91 2.91 0.31 9.24
N LEU A 92 2.43 0.59 10.45
CA LEU A 92 1.26 1.45 10.66
C LEU A 92 1.54 2.92 10.28
N ARG A 93 2.79 3.37 10.36
CA ARG A 93 3.23 4.67 9.82
C ARG A 93 2.96 4.80 8.33
N VAL A 94 3.27 3.76 7.54
CA VAL A 94 2.96 3.72 6.11
C VAL A 94 1.46 3.92 5.88
N ARG A 95 0.63 3.27 6.71
CA ARG A 95 -0.81 3.50 6.66
C ARG A 95 -1.09 4.98 6.92
N ARG A 96 -0.57 5.60 7.99
CA ARG A 96 -0.89 7.00 8.37
C ARG A 96 -0.48 8.09 7.37
N LEU A 97 0.35 7.80 6.37
CA LEU A 97 0.76 8.78 5.37
C LEU A 97 -0.43 9.51 4.70
N PRO A 98 -0.31 10.81 4.41
CA PRO A 98 -1.37 11.56 3.74
C PRO A 98 -1.39 11.33 2.22
N ILE A 99 -0.38 10.67 1.65
CA ILE A 99 -0.25 10.47 0.19
C ILE A 99 -0.50 9.01 -0.19
N PRO A 100 -1.15 8.71 -1.34
CA PRO A 100 -1.46 7.34 -1.74
C PRO A 100 -0.24 6.41 -1.67
N THR A 101 -0.45 5.20 -1.11
CA THR A 101 0.61 4.21 -0.94
C THR A 101 0.31 2.91 -1.69
N ILE A 102 1.32 2.36 -2.36
CA ILE A 102 1.22 1.18 -3.22
C ILE A 102 2.27 0.16 -2.75
N ALA A 103 1.83 -1.06 -2.41
CA ALA A 103 2.75 -2.18 -2.22
C ALA A 103 2.94 -2.93 -3.55
N ALA A 104 4.16 -2.91 -4.08
CA ALA A 104 4.57 -3.72 -5.22
C ALA A 104 5.24 -5.00 -4.69
N VAL A 105 4.46 -6.07 -4.60
CA VAL A 105 4.86 -7.35 -3.97
C VAL A 105 5.39 -8.29 -5.04
N GLN A 106 6.71 -8.39 -5.16
CA GLN A 106 7.39 -9.24 -6.15
C GLN A 106 7.62 -10.69 -5.67
N GLY A 107 7.62 -10.92 -4.36
CA GLY A 107 7.90 -12.21 -3.73
C GLY A 107 7.10 -12.46 -2.46
N ALA A 108 7.66 -13.18 -1.50
CA ALA A 108 6.97 -13.51 -0.25
C ALA A 108 6.70 -12.27 0.61
N ALA A 109 5.45 -12.09 1.04
CA ALA A 109 4.97 -11.14 2.04
C ALA A 109 4.28 -11.95 3.14
N VAL A 110 4.95 -12.14 4.29
CA VAL A 110 4.50 -13.10 5.32
C VAL A 110 4.37 -12.39 6.67
N GLY A 111 3.33 -12.72 7.44
CA GLY A 111 3.11 -12.20 8.78
C GLY A 111 3.13 -10.66 8.81
N ALA A 112 4.06 -10.07 9.56
CA ALA A 112 4.23 -8.61 9.60
C ALA A 112 4.55 -7.98 8.21
N GLY A 113 5.14 -8.73 7.29
CA GLY A 113 5.36 -8.30 5.90
C GLY A 113 4.08 -8.28 5.09
N ALA A 114 3.17 -9.22 5.33
CA ALA A 114 1.81 -9.17 4.78
C ALA A 114 1.04 -7.97 5.37
N ASN A 115 1.19 -7.70 6.67
CA ASN A 115 0.60 -6.52 7.31
C ASN A 115 1.12 -5.22 6.70
N LEU A 116 2.41 -5.13 6.39
CA LEU A 116 3.01 -3.98 5.70
C LEU A 116 2.39 -3.77 4.31
N ALA A 117 2.19 -4.83 3.54
CA ALA A 117 1.48 -4.74 2.26
C ALA A 117 0.01 -4.32 2.45
N LEU A 118 -0.68 -4.84 3.47
CA LEU A 118 -2.06 -4.49 3.82
C LEU A 118 -2.22 -3.05 4.33
N CYS A 119 -1.16 -2.44 4.86
CA CYS A 119 -1.14 -1.04 5.25
C CYS A 119 -1.15 -0.08 4.05
N CYS A 120 -0.75 -0.57 2.87
CA CYS A 120 -0.84 0.19 1.63
C CYS A 120 -2.27 0.28 1.09
N ASP A 121 -2.61 1.37 0.41
CA ASP A 121 -3.97 1.53 -0.16
C ASP A 121 -4.23 0.53 -1.28
N LEU A 122 -3.21 0.35 -2.12
CA LEU A 122 -3.22 -0.54 -3.26
C LEU A 122 -2.11 -1.58 -3.10
N ARG A 123 -2.38 -2.78 -3.59
CA ARG A 123 -1.41 -3.87 -3.68
C ARG A 123 -1.38 -4.38 -5.10
N ILE A 124 -0.18 -4.54 -5.65
CA ILE A 124 0.06 -5.13 -6.96
C ILE A 124 1.00 -6.31 -6.74
N ALA A 125 0.62 -7.47 -7.26
CA ALA A 125 1.38 -8.69 -7.11
C ALA A 125 2.15 -9.04 -8.40
N GLY A 126 3.43 -9.39 -8.26
CA GLY A 126 4.17 -10.12 -9.29
C GLY A 126 3.73 -11.59 -9.34
N PRO A 127 4.06 -12.33 -10.41
CA PRO A 127 3.63 -13.72 -10.59
C PRO A 127 4.17 -14.68 -9.51
N ARG A 128 5.30 -14.33 -8.90
CA ARG A 128 5.94 -15.08 -7.81
C ARG A 128 5.49 -14.61 -6.42
N ALA A 129 4.59 -13.63 -6.32
CA ALA A 129 4.13 -13.12 -5.03
C ALA A 129 3.42 -14.22 -4.23
N ARG A 130 3.61 -14.17 -2.91
CA ARG A 130 2.99 -15.07 -1.94
C ARG A 130 2.58 -14.26 -0.72
N PHE A 131 1.33 -14.36 -0.29
CA PHE A 131 0.80 -13.66 0.89
C PHE A 131 0.53 -14.66 2.00
N GLY A 132 1.45 -14.76 2.97
CA GLY A 132 1.36 -15.70 4.08
C GLY A 132 0.75 -15.05 5.32
N ILE A 133 -0.51 -15.38 5.63
CA ILE A 133 -1.17 -14.94 6.87
C ILE A 133 -1.01 -16.05 7.93
N THR A 134 0.22 -16.38 8.29
CA THR A 134 0.58 -17.65 8.96
C THR A 134 0.50 -17.60 10.50
N PHE A 135 -0.10 -16.58 11.10
CA PHE A 135 -0.10 -16.37 12.55
C PHE A 135 -0.68 -17.55 13.33
N THR A 136 -1.83 -18.08 12.90
CA THR A 136 -2.52 -19.21 13.54
C THR A 136 -1.67 -20.48 13.55
N ARG A 137 -0.87 -20.72 12.50
CA ARG A 137 0.06 -21.87 12.43
C ARG A 137 1.21 -21.78 13.43
N LEU A 138 1.52 -20.57 13.90
CA LEU A 138 2.52 -20.32 14.94
C LEU A 138 1.87 -20.25 16.35
N GLY A 139 0.57 -20.51 16.49
CA GLY A 139 -0.16 -20.32 17.74
C GLY A 139 -0.28 -18.84 18.15
N LEU A 140 -0.11 -17.92 17.20
CA LEU A 140 -0.13 -16.48 17.46
C LEU A 140 -1.45 -15.86 17.00
N HIS A 141 -1.94 -14.91 17.80
CA HIS A 141 -2.99 -14.02 17.33
C HIS A 141 -2.44 -13.12 16.19
N PRO A 142 -3.20 -12.89 15.10
CA PRO A 142 -2.85 -11.98 14.01
C PRO A 142 -2.82 -10.52 14.49
N GLY A 143 -1.68 -10.10 15.04
CA GLY A 143 -1.45 -8.75 15.57
C GLY A 143 -1.23 -7.69 14.48
N GLY A 144 -0.99 -6.44 14.90
CA GLY A 144 -0.66 -5.34 13.99
C GLY A 144 -1.78 -4.91 13.05
N GLY A 145 -3.04 -5.11 13.43
CA GLY A 145 -4.20 -4.75 12.61
C GLY A 145 -4.50 -5.69 11.45
N CYS A 146 -3.79 -6.83 11.34
CA CYS A 146 -3.96 -7.83 10.28
C CYS A 146 -5.44 -8.19 10.03
N THR A 147 -6.17 -8.57 11.09
CA THR A 147 -7.59 -8.92 11.00
C THR A 147 -8.43 -7.79 10.42
N ALA A 148 -8.27 -6.56 10.94
CA ALA A 148 -9.03 -5.41 10.46
C ALA A 148 -8.72 -5.10 8.98
N PHE A 149 -7.45 -5.15 8.60
CA PHE A 149 -7.05 -4.83 7.23
C PHE A 149 -7.44 -5.91 6.22
N LEU A 150 -7.48 -7.17 6.63
CA LEU A 150 -8.00 -8.26 5.80
C LEU A 150 -9.50 -8.15 5.63
N VAL A 151 -10.26 -7.80 6.68
CA VAL A 151 -11.71 -7.56 6.57
C VAL A 151 -11.98 -6.37 5.64
N ASP A 152 -11.23 -5.28 5.76
CA ASP A 152 -11.31 -4.12 4.86
C ASP A 152 -11.02 -4.49 3.39
N ALA A 153 -10.18 -5.50 3.16
CA ALA A 153 -9.74 -5.90 1.82
C ALA A 153 -10.63 -6.97 1.17
N LEU A 154 -11.06 -7.97 1.95
CA LEU A 154 -11.69 -9.20 1.46
C LEU A 154 -13.15 -9.37 1.91
N GLY A 155 -13.60 -8.53 2.84
CA GLY A 155 -14.83 -8.76 3.58
C GLY A 155 -14.66 -9.82 4.70
N PRO A 156 -15.64 -9.91 5.61
CA PRO A 156 -15.50 -10.68 6.85
C PRO A 156 -15.33 -12.19 6.64
N GLN A 157 -16.09 -12.80 5.72
CA GLN A 157 -16.06 -14.25 5.52
C GLN A 157 -14.73 -14.73 4.94
N ARG A 158 -14.25 -14.08 3.87
CA ARG A 158 -12.96 -14.43 3.24
C ARG A 158 -11.79 -14.14 4.16
N ALA A 159 -11.83 -13.01 4.88
CA ALA A 159 -10.82 -12.70 5.88
C ALA A 159 -10.74 -13.78 6.97
N LEU A 160 -11.89 -14.20 7.50
CA LEU A 160 -11.95 -15.27 8.51
C LEU A 160 -11.40 -16.59 7.96
N ALA A 161 -11.78 -17.00 6.75
CA ALA A 161 -11.27 -18.21 6.12
C ALA A 161 -9.73 -18.20 6.02
N VAL A 162 -9.15 -17.09 5.53
CA VAL A 162 -7.69 -16.94 5.43
C VAL A 162 -7.00 -16.99 6.80
N LEU A 163 -7.60 -16.35 7.82
CA LEU A 163 -7.06 -16.31 9.18
C LEU A 163 -7.12 -17.68 9.88
N LEU A 164 -8.21 -18.41 9.72
CA LEU A 164 -8.38 -19.74 10.33
C LEU A 164 -7.46 -20.78 9.68
N ASP A 165 -7.33 -20.77 8.35
CA ASP A 165 -6.45 -21.68 7.61
C ASP A 165 -4.95 -21.36 7.85
N GLY A 166 -4.66 -20.08 8.10
CA GLY A 166 -3.30 -19.60 8.26
C GLY A 166 -2.45 -19.81 7.00
N ALA A 167 -3.10 -19.86 5.82
CA ALA A 167 -2.48 -20.25 4.58
C ALA A 167 -1.69 -19.13 3.89
N THR A 168 -0.98 -19.54 2.85
CA THR A 168 -0.29 -18.66 1.93
C THR A 168 -1.05 -18.61 0.63
N LEU A 169 -1.55 -17.42 0.27
CA LEU A 169 -2.19 -17.19 -1.02
C LEU A 169 -1.12 -16.95 -2.08
N SER A 170 -1.21 -17.66 -3.20
CA SER A 170 -0.49 -17.32 -4.42
C SER A 170 -0.97 -15.98 -4.99
N ALA A 171 -0.20 -15.43 -5.93
CA ALA A 171 -0.59 -14.21 -6.64
C ALA A 171 -1.99 -14.35 -7.30
N ALA A 172 -2.27 -15.50 -7.90
CA ALA A 172 -3.55 -15.78 -8.56
C ALA A 172 -4.70 -15.91 -7.56
N GLU A 173 -4.52 -16.64 -6.45
CA GLU A 173 -5.54 -16.75 -5.40
C GLU A 173 -5.79 -15.41 -4.72
N ALA A 174 -4.73 -14.62 -4.48
CA ALA A 174 -4.83 -13.28 -3.92
C ALA A 174 -5.62 -12.35 -4.86
N GLU A 175 -5.40 -12.44 -6.18
CA GLU A 175 -6.16 -11.67 -7.17
C GLU A 175 -7.63 -12.10 -7.19
N ALA A 176 -7.89 -13.42 -7.28
CA ALA A 176 -9.25 -13.98 -7.28
C ALA A 176 -10.04 -13.63 -6.00
N ALA A 177 -9.36 -13.59 -4.86
CA ALA A 177 -9.96 -13.19 -3.59
C ALA A 177 -10.26 -11.68 -3.50
N GLY A 178 -9.61 -10.85 -4.32
CA GLY A 178 -9.68 -9.39 -4.28
C GLY A 178 -8.63 -8.75 -3.35
N LEU A 179 -7.62 -9.51 -2.90
CA LEU A 179 -6.56 -9.00 -2.03
C LEU A 179 -5.64 -8.02 -2.79
N VAL A 180 -5.37 -8.32 -4.05
CA VAL A 180 -4.45 -7.55 -4.92
C VAL A 180 -5.12 -7.19 -6.23
N LEU A 181 -4.64 -6.11 -6.86
CA LEU A 181 -5.04 -5.76 -8.21
C LEU A 181 -4.30 -6.63 -9.23
N ALA A 182 -5.00 -6.99 -10.30
CA ALA A 182 -4.42 -7.67 -11.44
C ALA A 182 -3.21 -6.88 -11.97
N GLY A 183 -2.03 -7.49 -11.95
CA GLY A 183 -0.85 -6.96 -12.64
C GLY A 183 -1.09 -7.07 -14.13
N ARG A 184 -1.61 -6.01 -14.77
CA ARG A 184 -1.91 -6.04 -16.22
C ARG A 184 -0.65 -6.41 -17.00
N ARG A 185 -0.59 -7.64 -17.50
CA ARG A 185 0.28 -7.99 -18.63
C ARG A 185 -0.30 -7.26 -19.83
N ARG A 186 0.42 -6.29 -20.39
CA ARG A 186 0.05 -5.70 -21.68
C ARG A 186 0.00 -6.84 -22.72
N PRO A 187 -1.16 -7.20 -23.29
CA PRO A 187 -1.21 -8.21 -24.35
C PRO A 187 -0.47 -7.64 -25.55
N ALA A 188 0.36 -8.46 -26.21
CA ALA A 188 1.18 -8.00 -27.33
C ALA A 188 0.37 -7.35 -28.46
N ARG A 189 -0.94 -7.61 -28.56
CA ARG A 189 -1.87 -6.88 -29.43
C ARG A 189 -3.29 -6.93 -28.84
N CYS A 190 -3.71 -5.91 -28.09
CA CYS A 190 -5.14 -5.73 -27.78
C CYS A 190 -5.60 -4.36 -28.24
N ARG A 191 -6.08 -4.30 -29.49
CA ARG A 191 -7.04 -3.29 -29.95
C ARG A 191 -8.42 -3.70 -29.41
N ALA A 192 -8.72 -3.39 -28.15
CA ALA A 192 -10.09 -3.48 -27.64
C ALA A 192 -10.31 -2.43 -26.57
N ARG A 193 -11.26 -1.53 -26.86
CA ARG A 193 -11.69 -0.42 -26.02
C ARG A 193 -12.46 -0.95 -24.81
N HIS A 194 -11.81 -1.11 -23.67
CA HIS A 194 -12.49 -1.04 -22.37
C HIS A 194 -11.85 0.08 -21.54
N ARG A 195 -12.45 1.27 -21.65
CA ARG A 195 -12.13 2.44 -20.84
C ARG A 195 -12.77 2.25 -19.46
N HIS A 196 -11.99 1.87 -18.45
CA HIS A 196 -12.36 2.17 -17.07
C HIS A 196 -12.12 3.68 -16.82
N PRO A 197 -13.09 4.42 -16.24
CA PRO A 197 -12.93 5.84 -16.03
C PRO A 197 -12.14 6.11 -14.75
N VAL A 198 -10.80 6.01 -14.81
CA VAL A 198 -9.95 6.66 -13.81
C VAL A 198 -9.83 8.12 -14.23
N ARG A 199 -10.67 8.99 -13.66
CA ARG A 199 -10.67 10.43 -13.96
C ARG A 199 -9.36 11.06 -13.51
N ARG A 200 -8.78 11.88 -14.40
CA ARG A 200 -7.52 12.61 -14.22
C ARG A 200 -7.46 13.37 -12.90
N ALA A 201 -6.42 13.11 -12.11
CA ALA A 201 -6.03 13.90 -10.97
C ALA A 201 -5.21 15.12 -11.43
N ARG A 202 -5.84 16.29 -11.57
CA ARG A 202 -5.13 17.59 -11.72
C ARG A 202 -4.51 18.00 -10.38
N SER A 203 -3.69 19.05 -10.35
CA SER A 203 -2.95 19.58 -9.17
C SER A 203 -3.74 19.74 -7.85
N GLY A 204 -5.08 19.72 -7.86
CA GLY A 204 -5.94 19.61 -6.67
C GLY A 204 -6.11 18.19 -6.08
N ALA A 205 -5.58 17.16 -6.73
CA ALA A 205 -5.81 15.75 -6.40
C ALA A 205 -5.18 15.27 -5.08
N ARG A 206 -4.14 15.96 -4.59
CA ARG A 206 -3.58 15.62 -3.27
C ARG A 206 -4.61 15.82 -2.16
N ARG A 207 -5.35 16.93 -2.17
CA ARG A 207 -6.39 17.18 -1.15
C ARG A 207 -7.54 16.19 -1.28
N GLY A 208 -8.01 15.91 -2.49
CA GLY A 208 -9.09 14.93 -2.75
C GLY A 208 -8.73 13.49 -2.36
N CYS A 209 -7.53 13.04 -2.70
CA CYS A 209 -7.06 11.70 -2.32
C CYS A 209 -6.83 11.58 -0.80
N GLN A 210 -6.36 12.66 -0.16
CA GLN A 210 -6.26 12.77 1.30
C GLN A 210 -7.63 12.63 1.98
N THR A 211 -8.66 13.32 1.47
CA THR A 211 -10.01 13.22 2.02
C THR A 211 -10.61 11.83 1.82
N ASP A 212 -10.49 11.24 0.64
CA ASP A 212 -11.02 9.89 0.38
C ASP A 212 -10.35 8.82 1.26
N ARG A 213 -9.04 8.92 1.51
CA ARG A 213 -8.34 8.04 2.46
C ARG A 213 -8.81 8.24 3.88
N ARG A 214 -8.96 9.51 4.31
CA ARG A 214 -9.46 9.83 5.66
C ARG A 214 -10.86 9.26 5.85
N ASP A 215 -11.75 9.41 4.86
CA ASP A 215 -13.11 8.89 4.92
C ASP A 215 -13.16 7.36 4.90
N ARG A 216 -12.37 6.71 4.06
CA ARG A 216 -12.26 5.23 4.05
C ARG A 216 -11.84 4.70 5.42
N ARG A 217 -10.93 5.39 6.11
CA ARG A 217 -10.37 4.96 7.41
C ARG A 217 -11.18 5.42 8.61
N GLY A 218 -11.95 6.49 8.47
CA GLY A 218 -12.83 7.04 9.50
C GLY A 218 -14.18 6.32 9.61
N ARG A 219 -14.46 5.32 8.75
CA ARG A 219 -15.66 4.46 8.85
C ARG A 219 -15.62 3.45 10.00
N GLY A 220 -14.77 3.66 11.00
CA GLY A 220 -14.88 3.03 12.32
C GLY A 220 -15.77 3.88 13.23
N VAL A 221 -16.98 3.38 13.50
CA VAL A 221 -17.90 3.85 14.57
C VAL A 221 -18.29 5.33 14.51
N ARG A 222 -19.21 5.68 13.60
CA ARG A 222 -20.22 6.72 13.87
C ARG A 222 -21.60 6.14 13.61
N ARG A 223 -22.25 5.67 14.67
CA ARG A 223 -23.72 5.61 14.72
C ARG A 223 -24.22 7.06 14.66
N GLY A 224 -25.13 7.35 13.73
CA GLY A 224 -25.81 8.65 13.64
C GLY A 224 -25.46 9.43 12.38
N ALA A 225 -26.33 9.32 11.38
CA ALA A 225 -26.38 10.19 10.24
C ALA A 225 -26.49 11.68 10.66
N ARG A 226 -25.71 12.56 10.04
CA ARG A 226 -26.15 13.87 9.53
C ARG A 226 -25.29 14.25 8.33
N PHE A 227 -25.80 13.96 7.13
CA PHE A 227 -25.38 14.64 5.91
C PHE A 227 -25.85 16.10 6.07
N ARG A 228 -24.93 17.04 6.32
CA ARG A 228 -25.22 18.47 6.13
C ARG A 228 -24.88 18.79 4.68
N GLY A 229 -25.91 19.12 3.90
CA GLY A 229 -25.76 19.63 2.55
C GLY A 229 -24.90 20.88 2.55
N VAL A 230 -23.93 20.92 1.63
CA VAL A 230 -23.26 22.17 1.28
C VAL A 230 -24.18 22.87 0.30
N GLY A 231 -24.74 23.99 0.77
CA GLY A 231 -25.77 24.76 0.10
C GLY A 231 -25.33 25.33 -1.25
N THR A 232 -26.28 25.29 -2.17
CA THR A 232 -26.47 26.24 -3.26
C THR A 232 -26.61 27.66 -2.70
N GLY A 233 -25.86 28.62 -3.23
CA GLY A 233 -25.92 30.03 -2.79
C GLY A 233 -24.92 30.97 -3.45
N VAL A 234 -25.15 31.25 -4.74
CA VAL A 234 -25.03 32.54 -5.46
C VAL A 234 -23.89 33.51 -5.09
N LEU A 235 -22.90 33.62 -5.98
CA LEU A 235 -22.35 34.86 -6.58
C LEU A 235 -21.86 34.40 -7.98
N GLY A 236 -22.47 34.74 -9.12
CA GLY A 236 -22.92 36.06 -9.53
C GLY A 236 -21.80 36.74 -10.32
N HIS A 237 -21.47 36.25 -11.51
CA HIS A 237 -21.01 37.06 -12.65
C HIS A 237 -20.95 36.19 -13.91
N GLU A 238 -21.86 36.49 -14.83
CA GLU A 238 -21.84 36.03 -16.21
C GLU A 238 -20.63 36.64 -16.92
N THR A 239 -19.77 35.80 -17.49
CA THR A 239 -19.03 36.17 -18.70
C THR A 239 -19.23 35.08 -19.73
N ARG A 240 -20.09 35.41 -20.68
CA ARG A 240 -20.42 34.65 -21.86
C ARG A 240 -19.21 34.72 -22.81
N CYS A 241 -18.45 33.64 -22.95
CA CYS A 241 -17.49 33.50 -24.05
C CYS A 241 -18.05 32.53 -25.10
N ARG A 242 -18.65 33.11 -26.15
CA ARG A 242 -18.80 32.49 -27.48
C ARG A 242 -17.44 32.56 -28.18
N HIS A 243 -17.00 31.43 -28.75
CA HIS A 243 -16.00 31.16 -29.81
C HIS A 243 -15.41 29.80 -29.44
N GLY A 244 -15.33 28.77 -30.26
CA GLY A 244 -15.49 28.59 -31.69
C GLY A 244 -14.74 27.29 -31.98
N ASP A 245 -15.31 26.39 -32.77
CA ASP A 245 -14.59 25.23 -33.28
C ASP A 245 -13.33 25.69 -34.00
N ARG A 246 -12.16 25.28 -33.49
CA ARG A 246 -10.93 24.88 -34.22
C ARG A 246 -9.74 24.80 -33.26
N GLY A 247 -9.10 23.63 -33.23
CA GLY A 247 -7.69 23.47 -32.88
C GLY A 247 -7.34 23.49 -31.39
N PHE A 248 -7.30 22.32 -30.75
CA PHE A 248 -6.38 22.09 -29.63
C PHE A 248 -5.68 20.74 -29.82
N ALA A 249 -4.54 20.82 -30.49
CA ALA A 249 -3.52 19.79 -30.52
C ALA A 249 -2.80 19.72 -29.16
N GLU A 250 -2.26 18.53 -28.88
CA GLU A 250 -1.30 18.22 -27.81
C GLU A 250 -1.79 18.26 -26.35
N SER A 251 -2.70 17.33 -26.03
CA SER A 251 -2.92 16.88 -24.67
C SER A 251 -1.79 15.95 -24.20
N HIS A 252 -0.82 16.47 -23.44
CA HIS A 252 0.17 15.65 -22.74
C HIS A 252 -0.52 14.78 -21.68
N LEU A 253 -0.36 13.46 -21.82
CA LEU A 253 -0.87 12.43 -20.92
C LEU A 253 0.13 12.25 -19.77
N ILE A 254 -0.31 12.43 -18.52
CA ILE A 254 0.37 11.78 -17.39
C ILE A 254 -0.11 10.34 -17.40
N ASP A 255 0.68 9.50 -18.05
CA ASP A 255 0.46 8.07 -18.15
C ASP A 255 1.00 7.40 -16.87
N PHE A 256 0.15 7.29 -15.84
CA PHE A 256 0.45 6.49 -14.64
C PHE A 256 0.76 5.02 -14.98
N GLY A 257 0.49 4.56 -16.22
CA GLY A 257 0.74 3.20 -16.68
C GLY A 257 2.11 2.96 -17.31
N VAL A 258 2.69 3.91 -18.04
CA VAL A 258 3.88 3.63 -18.89
C VAL A 258 5.19 3.71 -18.12
N GLU A 259 5.37 4.68 -17.24
CA GLU A 259 6.58 4.78 -16.40
C GLU A 259 6.55 3.76 -15.24
N PHE A 260 5.36 3.54 -14.66
CA PHE A 260 5.16 2.50 -13.64
C PHE A 260 5.43 1.11 -14.23
N GLU A 261 4.94 0.78 -15.43
CA GLU A 261 5.22 -0.51 -16.07
C GLU A 261 6.71 -0.68 -16.42
N THR A 262 7.43 0.39 -16.79
CA THR A 262 8.86 0.30 -17.12
C THR A 262 9.72 0.08 -15.87
N CYS A 263 9.38 0.76 -14.77
CA CYS A 263 10.01 0.55 -13.46
C CYS A 263 9.66 -0.85 -12.90
N PHE A 264 8.38 -1.25 -12.98
CA PHE A 264 7.84 -2.53 -12.51
C PHE A 264 8.35 -3.73 -13.34
N ARG A 265 8.50 -3.60 -14.67
CA ARG A 265 9.04 -4.67 -15.54
C ARG A 265 10.52 -4.94 -15.36
N ARG A 266 11.33 -3.92 -15.04
CA ARG A 266 12.75 -4.12 -14.70
C ARG A 266 12.94 -4.86 -13.37
N GLN A 267 11.91 -4.91 -12.52
CA GLN A 267 12.01 -5.38 -11.13
C GLN A 267 11.37 -6.76 -10.87
N ILE A 268 10.64 -7.33 -11.85
CA ILE A 268 9.85 -8.57 -11.68
C ILE A 268 10.35 -9.75 -12.54
N ARG A 269 11.43 -9.57 -13.31
CA ARG A 269 12.10 -10.68 -13.99
C ARG A 269 13.05 -11.39 -13.03
#